data_AF-A0A0R3WLR8-F1
#
_entry.id   AF-A0A0R3WLR8-F1
#
_cell.length_a   1.000
_cell.length_b   1.000
_cell.length_c   1.000
_cell.angle_alpha   90.00
_cell.angle_beta   90.00
_cell.angle_gamma   90.00
#
_symmetry.space_group_name_H-M   'P 1'
#
loop_
_entity.id
_entity.type
_entity.pdbx_description
1 polymer ?
#
loop_
_entity_poly.entity_id
_entity_poly.type
_entity_poly.pdbx_seq_one_letter_code
_entity_poly.pdbx_strand_id
1 'polypeptide(L)'
;LFGAQEPAAAFFSLLNLATQLMGMRRFLLHVPPQAPLYAFWVLFASKLDYCSAFAYVGSFFIITLARLTRGHLRWARTAMLCITFHLIFSYLVDLITTSGIKYDLNMKVNLTLGLLTLVGWLVGVPKARDGEKQTSYRVMQATVFYIAIVALLEFIDFPAILWLFDAHSLWHAATILIPFPIFSYAIKDCHNLHRIELKVRT
;
A
#
# COMPACT_ATOMS: atom_id res chain seq x y z
N LEU A 1 22.66 -8.51 1.91
CA LEU A 1 21.94 -9.32 2.91
C LEU A 1 20.46 -9.09 2.68
N PHE A 2 19.82 -10.02 1.97
CA PHE A 2 18.48 -9.90 1.44
C PHE A 2 17.47 -9.79 2.58
N GLY A 3 16.73 -8.68 2.65
CA GLY A 3 15.73 -8.37 3.67
C GLY A 3 14.46 -9.24 3.61
N ALA A 4 14.60 -10.53 3.29
CA ALA A 4 13.61 -11.52 3.69
C ALA A 4 13.83 -11.75 5.19
N GLN A 5 12.93 -11.21 6.02
CA GLN A 5 12.70 -11.76 7.36
C GLN A 5 12.66 -13.28 7.23
N GLU A 6 13.47 -13.95 8.05
CA GLU A 6 13.82 -15.38 7.99
C GLU A 6 12.61 -16.25 7.58
N PRO A 7 12.77 -17.29 6.74
CA PRO A 7 11.67 -18.17 6.31
C PRO A 7 10.80 -18.66 7.48
N ALA A 8 11.41 -18.86 8.65
CA ALA A 8 10.71 -19.17 9.90
C ALA A 8 9.80 -18.02 10.37
N ALA A 9 10.26 -16.77 10.38
CA ALA A 9 9.44 -15.61 10.73
C ALA A 9 8.25 -15.43 9.77
N ALA A 10 8.48 -15.59 8.45
CA ALA A 10 7.39 -15.56 7.47
C ALA A 10 6.35 -16.68 7.71
N PHE A 11 6.83 -17.90 7.98
CA PHE A 11 5.98 -19.02 8.36
C PHE A 11 5.20 -18.75 9.65
N PHE A 12 5.84 -18.24 10.70
CA PHE A 12 5.18 -17.89 11.96
C PHE A 12 4.21 -16.72 11.80
N SER A 13 4.45 -15.77 10.90
CA SER A 13 3.49 -14.72 10.54
C SER A 13 2.25 -15.29 9.84
N LEU A 14 2.42 -16.26 8.93
CA LEU A 14 1.28 -16.97 8.32
C LEU A 14 0.48 -17.74 9.36
N LEU A 15 1.15 -18.41 10.30
CA LEU A 15 0.48 -19.09 11.43
C LEU A 15 -0.27 -18.10 12.33
N ASN A 16 0.33 -16.94 12.63
CA ASN A 16 -0.34 -15.88 13.39
C ASN A 16 -1.57 -15.33 12.67
N LEU A 17 -1.50 -15.15 11.34
CA LEU A 17 -2.67 -14.76 10.56
C LEU A 17 -3.75 -15.85 10.62
N ALA A 18 -3.38 -17.11 10.44
CA ALA A 18 -4.31 -18.24 10.51
C ALA A 18 -4.99 -18.35 11.89
N THR A 19 -4.25 -18.17 12.99
CA THR A 19 -4.82 -18.23 14.34
C THR A 19 -5.76 -17.07 14.60
N GLN A 20 -5.47 -15.86 14.10
CA GLN A 20 -6.38 -14.72 14.18
C GLN A 20 -7.67 -14.94 13.37
N LEU A 21 -7.57 -15.48 12.16
CA LEU A 21 -8.74 -15.82 11.34
C LEU A 21 -9.61 -16.90 12.00
N MET A 22 -9.00 -17.95 12.53
CA MET A 22 -9.70 -19.01 13.27
C MET A 22 -10.35 -18.46 14.54
N GLY A 23 -9.64 -17.59 15.29
CA GLY A 23 -10.15 -16.92 16.47
C GLY A 23 -11.37 -16.04 16.17
N MET A 24 -11.27 -15.23 15.11
CA MET A 24 -12.39 -14.38 14.66
C MET A 24 -13.58 -15.22 14.21
N ARG A 25 -13.37 -16.27 13.41
CA ARG A 25 -14.46 -17.18 13.00
C ARG A 25 -15.15 -17.81 14.21
N ARG A 26 -14.39 -18.27 15.21
CA ARG A 26 -14.96 -18.81 16.45
C ARG A 26 -15.77 -17.77 17.21
N PHE A 27 -15.26 -16.55 17.33
CA PHE A 27 -15.95 -15.43 17.96
C PHE A 27 -17.30 -15.15 17.29
N LEU A 28 -17.31 -15.01 15.96
CA LEU A 28 -18.52 -14.74 15.19
C LEU A 28 -19.57 -15.85 15.31
N LEU A 29 -19.16 -17.11 15.46
CA LEU A 29 -20.06 -18.25 15.58
C LEU A 29 -20.63 -18.45 16.99
N HIS A 30 -19.93 -18.03 18.05
CA HIS A 30 -20.29 -18.35 19.43
C HIS A 30 -20.76 -17.15 20.26
N VAL A 31 -20.49 -15.92 19.83
CA VAL A 31 -20.87 -14.71 20.57
C VAL A 31 -22.09 -14.07 19.90
N PRO A 32 -23.23 -13.91 20.62
CA PRO A 32 -24.40 -13.26 20.05
C PRO A 32 -24.11 -11.78 19.77
N PRO A 33 -24.62 -11.20 18.67
CA PRO A 33 -24.36 -9.81 18.30
C PRO A 33 -24.77 -8.76 19.35
N GLN A 34 -25.69 -9.11 20.25
CA GLN A 34 -26.14 -8.24 21.35
C GLN A 34 -25.18 -8.23 22.56
N ALA A 35 -24.17 -9.11 22.57
CA ALA A 35 -23.23 -9.19 23.68
C ALA A 35 -22.45 -7.87 23.84
N PRO A 36 -22.17 -7.44 25.08
CA PRO A 36 -21.30 -6.29 25.31
C PRO A 36 -19.94 -6.53 24.64
N LEU A 37 -19.40 -5.49 24.01
CA LEU A 37 -18.13 -5.49 23.25
C LEU A 37 -18.13 -6.28 21.93
N TYR A 38 -19.23 -6.94 21.52
CA TYR A 38 -19.28 -7.63 20.21
C TYR A 38 -18.86 -6.70 19.07
N ALA A 39 -19.51 -5.53 19.01
CA ALA A 39 -19.20 -4.50 18.02
C ALA A 39 -17.75 -4.02 18.11
N PHE A 40 -17.18 -3.93 19.31
CA PHE A 40 -15.80 -3.48 19.49
C PHE A 40 -14.79 -4.45 18.87
N TRP A 41 -14.96 -5.76 19.08
CA TRP A 41 -14.09 -6.79 18.50
C TRP A 41 -14.23 -6.88 16.97
N VAL A 42 -15.46 -6.80 16.46
CA VAL A 42 -15.71 -6.79 15.01
C VAL A 42 -15.14 -5.52 14.36
N LEU A 43 -15.35 -4.36 14.98
CA LEU A 43 -14.79 -3.09 14.51
C LEU A 43 -13.27 -3.07 14.56
N PHE A 44 -12.64 -3.66 15.59
CA PHE A 44 -11.18 -3.74 15.70
C PHE A 44 -10.58 -4.44 14.48
N ALA A 45 -11.04 -5.64 14.15
CA ALA A 45 -10.52 -6.37 12.99
C ALA A 45 -10.85 -5.69 11.67
N SER A 46 -12.07 -5.17 11.53
CA SER A 46 -12.47 -4.45 10.32
C SER A 46 -11.60 -3.21 10.12
N LYS A 47 -11.45 -2.35 11.14
CA LYS A 47 -10.64 -1.13 11.08
C LYS A 47 -9.19 -1.41 10.73
N LEU A 48 -8.60 -2.49 11.24
CA LEU A 48 -7.22 -2.84 10.92
C LEU A 48 -7.02 -3.06 9.42
N ASP A 49 -7.96 -3.73 8.75
CA ASP A 49 -7.89 -3.94 7.29
C ASP A 49 -7.89 -2.60 6.55
N TYR A 50 -8.91 -1.77 6.76
CA TYR A 50 -9.02 -0.45 6.11
C TYR A 50 -7.84 0.48 6.43
N CYS A 51 -7.37 0.48 7.69
CA CYS A 51 -6.22 1.26 8.11
C CYS A 51 -4.94 0.79 7.40
N SER A 52 -4.75 -0.52 7.28
CA SER A 52 -3.57 -1.09 6.61
C SER A 52 -3.57 -0.81 5.11
N ALA A 53 -4.74 -0.94 4.44
CA ALA A 53 -4.90 -0.59 3.03
C ALA A 53 -4.60 0.90 2.79
N PHE A 54 -5.20 1.78 3.60
CA PHE A 54 -4.97 3.22 3.49
C PHE A 54 -3.52 3.62 3.81
N ALA A 55 -2.91 3.03 4.83
CA ALA A 55 -1.51 3.27 5.16
C ALA A 55 -0.58 2.86 4.02
N TYR A 56 -0.84 1.74 3.35
CA TYR A 56 -0.06 1.28 2.20
C TYR A 56 -0.18 2.26 1.02
N VAL A 57 -1.41 2.58 0.59
CA VAL A 57 -1.67 3.49 -0.54
C VAL A 57 -1.11 4.89 -0.24
N GLY A 58 -1.37 5.42 0.96
CA GLY A 58 -0.90 6.74 1.37
C GLY A 58 0.63 6.83 1.43
N SER A 59 1.30 5.82 1.99
CA SER A 59 2.77 5.78 2.03
C SER A 59 3.38 5.74 0.64
N PHE A 60 2.80 4.95 -0.26
CA PHE A 60 3.29 4.85 -1.64
C PHE A 60 3.06 6.16 -2.43
N PHE A 61 1.95 6.85 -2.18
CA PHE A 61 1.71 8.19 -2.72
C PHE A 61 2.75 9.22 -2.24
N ILE A 62 3.09 9.24 -0.93
CA ILE A 62 4.15 10.11 -0.39
C ILE A 62 5.48 9.84 -1.07
N ILE A 63 5.86 8.57 -1.25
CA ILE A 63 7.11 8.18 -1.94
C ILE A 63 7.10 8.69 -3.38
N THR A 64 5.96 8.56 -4.07
CA THR A 64 5.79 9.04 -5.44
C THR A 64 6.01 10.55 -5.52
N LEU A 65 5.34 11.34 -4.66
CA LEU A 65 5.54 12.78 -4.59
C LEU A 65 7.00 13.15 -4.26
N ALA A 66 7.61 12.46 -3.30
CA ALA A 66 8.98 12.70 -2.89
C ALA A 66 9.97 12.45 -4.05
N ARG A 67 9.65 11.48 -4.92
CA ARG A 67 10.45 11.14 -6.09
C ARG A 67 10.27 12.12 -7.24
N LEU A 68 9.03 12.52 -7.52
CA LEU A 68 8.69 13.44 -8.62
C LEU A 68 9.18 14.86 -8.35
N THR A 69 9.10 15.32 -7.11
CA THR A 69 9.51 16.67 -6.74
C THR A 69 11.02 16.80 -6.45
N ARG A 70 11.79 15.74 -6.67
CA ARG A 70 13.25 15.79 -6.49
C ARG A 70 13.87 16.71 -7.55
N GLY A 71 14.63 17.71 -7.10
CA GLY A 71 15.22 18.74 -7.97
C GLY A 71 14.43 20.05 -7.98
N HIS A 72 13.21 20.07 -7.44
CA HIS A 72 12.46 21.30 -7.21
C HIS A 72 12.93 22.03 -5.94
N LEU A 73 12.42 23.26 -5.74
CA LEU A 73 12.76 24.15 -4.64
C LEU A 73 12.59 23.46 -3.27
N ARG A 74 13.68 23.44 -2.48
CA ARG A 74 13.79 22.60 -1.28
C ARG A 74 12.69 22.86 -0.25
N TRP A 75 12.41 24.12 0.08
CA TRP A 75 11.40 24.47 1.09
C TRP A 75 9.99 24.11 0.61
N ALA A 76 9.67 24.37 -0.66
CA ALA A 76 8.35 24.09 -1.24
C ALA A 76 8.10 22.57 -1.27
N ARG A 77 9.12 21.79 -1.65
CA ARG A 77 9.09 20.33 -1.58
C ARG A 77 8.86 19.84 -0.16
N THR A 78 9.63 20.33 0.82
CA THR A 78 9.47 19.90 2.22
C THR A 78 8.07 20.24 2.74
N ALA A 79 7.59 21.45 2.49
CA ALA A 79 6.24 21.86 2.89
C ALA A 79 5.17 20.94 2.29
N MET A 80 5.24 20.67 0.98
CA MET A 80 4.32 19.76 0.29
C MET A 80 4.31 18.35 0.90
N LEU A 81 5.49 17.77 1.19
CA LEU A 81 5.59 16.45 1.80
C LEU A 81 5.06 16.42 3.24
N CYS A 82 5.36 17.44 4.04
CA CYS A 82 4.83 17.55 5.40
C CYS A 82 3.30 17.70 5.43
N ILE A 83 2.75 18.54 4.53
CA ILE A 83 1.30 18.72 4.40
C ILE A 83 0.65 17.40 3.99
N THR A 84 1.21 16.71 2.99
CA THR A 84 0.68 15.42 2.53
C THR A 84 0.72 14.37 3.65
N PHE A 85 1.86 14.27 4.36
CA PHE A 85 1.98 13.37 5.51
C PHE A 85 0.94 13.69 6.59
N HIS A 86 0.75 14.96 6.93
CA HIS A 86 -0.25 15.38 7.90
C HIS A 86 -1.67 14.99 7.47
N LEU A 87 -2.05 15.22 6.21
CA LEU A 87 -3.38 14.85 5.69
C LEU A 87 -3.61 13.34 5.77
N ILE A 88 -2.62 12.54 5.36
CA ILE A 88 -2.71 11.08 5.40
C ILE A 88 -2.78 10.60 6.85
N PHE A 89 -1.90 11.09 7.72
CA PHE A 89 -1.91 10.71 9.13
C PHE A 89 -3.23 11.10 9.82
N SER A 90 -3.75 12.29 9.57
CA SER A 90 -5.03 12.75 10.12
C SER A 90 -6.21 11.87 9.65
N TYR A 91 -6.24 11.46 8.38
CA TYR A 91 -7.26 10.52 7.90
C TYR A 91 -7.14 9.13 8.53
N LEU A 92 -5.92 8.63 8.73
CA LEU A 92 -5.69 7.36 9.43
C LEU A 92 -6.20 7.42 10.88
N VAL A 93 -5.96 8.53 11.58
CA VAL A 93 -6.49 8.75 12.94
C VAL A 93 -8.02 8.82 12.95
N ASP A 94 -8.64 9.48 11.97
CA ASP A 94 -10.11 9.53 11.81
C ASP A 94 -10.71 8.13 11.63
N LEU A 95 -10.08 7.31 10.79
CA LEU A 95 -10.51 5.93 10.52
C LEU A 95 -10.44 5.05 11.79
N ILE A 96 -9.45 5.28 12.65
CA ILE A 96 -9.29 4.57 13.93
C ILE A 96 -10.31 5.05 14.98
N THR A 97 -10.54 6.36 15.06
CA THR A 97 -11.31 6.97 16.18
C THR A 97 -12.82 7.03 15.95
N THR A 98 -13.29 7.07 14.70
CA THR A 98 -14.73 7.15 14.39
C THR A 98 -15.45 5.83 14.76
N SER A 99 -16.68 5.88 15.27
CA SER A 99 -17.41 4.70 15.74
C SER A 99 -17.73 3.64 14.67
N GLY A 100 -17.64 3.99 13.39
CA GLY A 100 -17.87 3.10 12.27
C GLY A 100 -16.95 3.41 11.09
N ILE A 101 -17.03 2.57 10.06
CA ILE A 101 -16.21 2.69 8.85
C ILE A 101 -17.10 3.15 7.71
N LYS A 102 -16.80 4.32 7.16
CA LYS A 102 -17.45 4.81 5.95
C LYS A 102 -16.77 4.18 4.74
N TYR A 103 -17.17 2.95 4.42
CA TYR A 103 -16.59 2.14 3.34
C TYR A 103 -16.43 2.92 2.03
N ASP A 104 -17.53 3.50 1.52
CA ASP A 104 -17.53 4.25 0.26
C ASP A 104 -16.53 5.42 0.25
N LEU A 105 -16.40 6.11 1.37
CA LEU A 105 -15.47 7.22 1.50
C LEU A 105 -14.02 6.70 1.48
N ASN A 106 -13.73 5.65 2.24
CA ASN A 106 -12.39 5.06 2.29
C ASN A 106 -11.96 4.50 0.93
N MET A 107 -12.87 3.85 0.21
CA MET A 107 -12.60 3.38 -1.16
C MET A 107 -12.34 4.55 -2.11
N LYS A 108 -13.14 5.62 -2.06
CA LYS A 108 -12.91 6.82 -2.90
C LYS A 108 -11.55 7.48 -2.60
N VAL A 109 -11.17 7.58 -1.33
CA VAL A 109 -9.88 8.16 -0.93
C VAL A 109 -8.72 7.29 -1.44
N ASN A 110 -8.77 5.98 -1.22
CA ASN A 110 -7.74 5.06 -1.71
C ASN A 110 -7.63 5.06 -3.24
N LEU A 111 -8.76 5.02 -3.95
CA LEU A 111 -8.81 5.10 -5.40
C LEU A 111 -8.19 6.40 -5.91
N THR A 112 -8.53 7.54 -5.28
CA THR A 112 -8.00 8.84 -5.67
C THR A 112 -6.48 8.88 -5.52
N LEU A 113 -5.95 8.47 -4.36
CA LEU A 113 -4.50 8.41 -4.13
C LEU A 113 -3.80 7.40 -5.05
N GLY A 114 -4.43 6.25 -5.31
CA GLY A 114 -3.95 5.23 -6.25
C GLY A 114 -3.87 5.75 -7.69
N LEU A 115 -4.89 6.45 -8.17
CA LEU A 115 -4.90 7.05 -9.51
C LEU A 115 -3.87 8.18 -9.63
N LEU A 116 -3.75 9.04 -8.62
CA LEU A 116 -2.71 10.08 -8.58
C LEU A 116 -1.30 9.46 -8.60
N THR A 117 -1.11 8.34 -7.88
CA THR A 117 0.13 7.58 -7.90
C THR A 117 0.41 7.01 -9.29
N LEU A 118 -0.58 6.38 -9.92
CA LEU A 118 -0.48 5.86 -11.28
C LEU A 118 -0.08 6.95 -12.28
N VAL A 119 -0.80 8.07 -12.28
CA VAL A 119 -0.49 9.22 -13.16
C VAL A 119 0.92 9.74 -12.89
N GLY A 120 1.30 9.86 -11.62
CA GLY A 120 2.63 10.27 -11.20
C GLY A 120 3.73 9.39 -11.79
N TRP A 121 3.56 8.07 -11.75
CA TRP A 121 4.53 7.12 -12.31
C TRP A 121 4.52 7.05 -13.83
N LEU A 122 3.37 7.24 -14.49
CA LEU A 122 3.28 7.21 -15.96
C LEU A 122 3.82 8.47 -16.61
N VAL A 123 3.58 9.65 -16.03
CA VAL A 123 3.92 10.95 -16.62
C VAL A 123 5.23 11.51 -16.07
N GLY A 124 5.50 11.28 -14.79
CA GLY A 124 6.39 12.13 -14.01
C GLY A 124 7.88 11.78 -14.04
N VAL A 125 8.31 10.72 -14.72
CA VAL A 125 9.74 10.35 -14.67
C VAL A 125 10.44 10.61 -16.01
N PRO A 126 11.60 11.29 -15.96
CA PRO A 126 12.33 11.64 -17.16
C PRO A 126 12.84 10.40 -17.92
N LYS A 127 12.86 10.51 -19.25
CA LYS A 127 13.53 9.52 -20.11
C LYS A 127 15.00 9.43 -19.72
N ALA A 128 15.39 8.31 -19.10
CA ALA A 128 16.79 8.05 -18.77
C ALA A 128 17.59 7.79 -20.05
N ARG A 129 18.79 8.39 -20.15
CA ARG A 129 19.73 8.20 -21.27
C ARG A 129 20.48 6.87 -21.21
N ASP A 130 20.51 6.27 -20.02
CA ASP A 130 21.15 4.99 -19.73
C ASP A 130 20.12 3.87 -19.81
N GLY A 131 20.39 2.85 -20.63
CA GLY A 131 19.48 1.73 -20.90
C GLY A 131 19.13 0.91 -19.65
N GLU A 132 20.05 0.76 -18.71
CA GLU A 132 19.78 0.01 -17.47
C GLU A 132 18.79 0.78 -16.58
N LYS A 133 18.99 2.10 -16.44
CA LYS A 133 18.10 2.98 -15.68
C LYS A 133 16.72 3.06 -16.31
N GLN A 134 16.67 3.15 -17.64
CA GLN A 134 15.41 3.16 -18.36
C GLN A 134 14.65 1.84 -18.18
N THR A 135 15.36 0.72 -18.18
CA THR A 135 14.77 -0.60 -17.92
C THR A 135 14.17 -0.68 -16.51
N SER A 136 14.93 -0.25 -15.49
CA SER A 136 14.44 -0.21 -14.11
C SER A 136 13.18 0.63 -13.97
N TYR A 137 13.14 1.79 -14.62
CA TYR A 137 11.97 2.65 -14.60
C TYR A 137 10.75 2.02 -15.30
N ARG A 138 10.94 1.39 -16.46
CA ARG A 138 9.86 0.67 -17.16
C ARG A 138 9.29 -0.48 -16.33
N VAL A 139 10.14 -1.21 -15.60
CA VAL A 139 9.69 -2.25 -14.67
C VAL A 139 8.81 -1.65 -13.58
N MET A 140 9.19 -0.49 -13.02
CA MET A 140 8.36 0.21 -12.04
C MET A 140 7.03 0.70 -12.63
N GLN A 141 7.04 1.28 -13.83
CA GLN A 141 5.80 1.68 -14.53
C GLN A 141 4.88 0.48 -14.76
N ALA A 142 5.43 -0.63 -15.27
CA ALA A 142 4.68 -1.86 -15.48
C ALA A 142 4.12 -2.41 -14.16
N THR A 143 4.89 -2.31 -13.06
CA THR A 143 4.45 -2.73 -11.73
C THR A 143 3.29 -1.87 -11.23
N VAL A 144 3.39 -0.54 -11.32
CA VAL A 144 2.32 0.37 -10.88
C VAL A 144 1.07 0.23 -11.75
N PHE A 145 1.24 0.02 -13.05
CA PHE A 145 0.13 -0.27 -13.96
C PHE A 145 -0.53 -1.62 -13.64
N TYR A 146 0.27 -2.65 -13.34
CA TYR A 146 -0.23 -3.95 -12.89
C TYR A 146 -1.02 -3.81 -11.58
N ILE A 147 -0.52 -3.09 -10.57
CA ILE A 147 -1.25 -2.80 -9.33
C ILE A 147 -2.62 -2.18 -9.66
N ALA A 148 -2.67 -1.20 -10.58
CA ALA A 148 -3.92 -0.55 -10.98
C ALA A 148 -4.90 -1.52 -11.67
N ILE A 149 -4.43 -2.46 -12.48
CA ILE A 149 -5.28 -3.50 -13.09
C ILE A 149 -5.81 -4.45 -12.00
N VAL A 150 -4.94 -4.94 -11.12
CA VAL A 150 -5.35 -5.85 -10.05
C VAL A 150 -6.34 -5.15 -9.11
N ALA A 151 -6.23 -3.83 -8.94
CA ALA A 151 -7.14 -3.04 -8.08
C ALA A 151 -8.56 -2.98 -8.65
N LEU A 152 -8.75 -3.34 -9.92
CA LEU A 152 -10.08 -3.49 -10.49
C LEU A 152 -10.83 -4.69 -9.89
N LEU A 153 -10.13 -5.69 -9.32
CA LEU A 153 -10.76 -6.82 -8.64
C LEU A 153 -11.64 -6.38 -7.47
N GLU A 154 -11.20 -5.36 -6.71
CA GLU A 154 -11.97 -4.77 -5.61
C GLU A 154 -13.34 -4.22 -6.06
N PHE A 155 -13.52 -3.86 -7.34
CA PHE A 155 -14.81 -3.39 -7.86
C PHE A 155 -15.74 -4.50 -8.35
N ILE A 156 -15.20 -5.68 -8.65
CA ILE A 156 -16.00 -6.79 -9.17
C ILE A 156 -16.81 -7.43 -8.03
N ASP A 157 -16.29 -7.37 -6.79
CA ASP A 157 -16.95 -7.75 -5.54
C ASP A 157 -17.90 -8.97 -5.65
N PHE A 158 -17.34 -10.10 -6.10
CA PHE A 158 -18.11 -11.33 -6.31
C PHE A 158 -18.09 -12.22 -5.05
N PRO A 159 -19.16 -13.00 -4.79
CA PRO A 159 -19.23 -13.87 -3.62
C PRO A 159 -18.19 -14.99 -3.68
N ALA A 160 -17.70 -15.42 -2.51
CA ALA A 160 -16.66 -16.44 -2.42
C ALA A 160 -17.01 -17.73 -3.20
N ILE A 161 -16.23 -18.00 -4.25
CA ILE A 161 -16.29 -19.22 -5.05
C ILE A 161 -15.73 -20.36 -4.21
N LEU A 162 -16.50 -21.44 -4.07
CA LEU A 162 -16.15 -22.61 -3.26
C LEU A 162 -15.82 -22.31 -1.79
N TRP A 163 -16.32 -21.18 -1.25
CA TRP A 163 -15.95 -20.70 0.10
C TRP A 163 -14.44 -20.44 0.29
N LEU A 164 -13.68 -20.33 -0.81
CA LEU A 164 -12.22 -20.24 -0.81
C LEU A 164 -11.72 -18.95 -1.45
N PHE A 165 -12.31 -18.53 -2.58
CA PHE A 165 -11.80 -17.41 -3.37
C PHE A 165 -12.89 -16.37 -3.62
N ASP A 166 -12.73 -15.19 -3.04
CA ASP A 166 -13.48 -13.98 -3.35
C ASP A 166 -12.58 -12.95 -4.07
N ALA A 167 -13.17 -11.81 -4.48
CA ALA A 167 -12.41 -10.74 -5.13
C ALA A 167 -11.21 -10.26 -4.30
N HIS A 168 -11.40 -10.15 -2.98
CA HIS A 168 -10.41 -9.63 -2.05
C HIS A 168 -9.23 -10.58 -1.83
N SER A 169 -9.47 -11.89 -1.69
CA SER A 169 -8.42 -12.91 -1.61
C SER A 169 -7.63 -13.05 -2.91
N LEU A 170 -8.28 -12.88 -4.08
CA LEU A 170 -7.56 -12.81 -5.36
C LEU A 170 -6.68 -11.56 -5.47
N TRP A 171 -7.12 -10.42 -4.94
CA TRP A 171 -6.29 -9.22 -4.83
C TRP A 171 -5.02 -9.49 -4.01
N HIS A 172 -5.14 -10.12 -2.84
CA HIS A 172 -3.98 -10.52 -2.01
C HIS A 172 -3.06 -11.50 -2.74
N ALA A 173 -3.62 -12.51 -3.42
CA ALA A 173 -2.84 -13.48 -4.19
C ALA A 173 -2.07 -12.81 -5.34
N ALA A 174 -2.71 -11.90 -6.07
CA ALA A 174 -2.12 -11.19 -7.19
C ALA A 174 -1.06 -10.15 -6.78
N THR A 175 -1.09 -9.69 -5.51
CA THR A 175 -0.18 -8.66 -4.99
C THR A 175 1.03 -9.21 -4.23
N ILE A 176 1.08 -10.52 -3.94
CA ILE A 176 2.14 -11.14 -3.12
C ILE A 176 3.56 -10.93 -3.67
N LEU A 177 3.73 -10.86 -5.01
CA LEU A 177 5.04 -10.70 -5.65
C LEU A 177 5.38 -9.24 -5.99
N ILE A 178 4.46 -8.30 -5.79
CA ILE A 178 4.64 -6.87 -6.12
C ILE A 178 5.80 -6.21 -5.35
N PRO A 179 6.11 -6.58 -4.08
CA PRO A 179 7.26 -6.01 -3.39
C PRO A 179 8.60 -6.21 -4.13
N PHE A 180 8.81 -7.35 -4.80
CA PHE A 180 10.09 -7.66 -5.46
C PHE A 180 10.51 -6.61 -6.51
N PRO A 181 9.70 -6.28 -7.54
CA PRO A 181 10.07 -5.24 -8.50
C PRO A 181 10.13 -3.84 -7.87
N ILE A 182 9.27 -3.51 -6.89
CA ILE A 182 9.31 -2.22 -6.19
C ILE A 182 10.66 -2.01 -5.49
N PHE A 183 11.10 -2.98 -4.68
CA PHE A 183 12.37 -2.87 -3.97
C PHE A 183 13.58 -2.95 -4.90
N SER A 184 13.49 -3.75 -5.97
CA SER A 184 14.52 -3.78 -7.01
C SER A 184 14.71 -2.41 -7.67
N TYR A 185 13.60 -1.71 -7.97
CA TYR A 185 13.65 -0.32 -8.42
C TYR A 185 14.21 0.61 -7.35
N ALA A 186 13.72 0.52 -6.11
CA ALA A 186 14.11 1.42 -5.02
C ALA A 186 15.64 1.38 -4.75
N ILE A 187 16.24 0.19 -4.76
CA ILE A 187 17.69 0.01 -4.63
C ILE A 187 18.42 0.77 -5.74
N LYS A 188 18.03 0.54 -7.00
CA LYS A 188 18.65 1.17 -8.17
C LYS A 188 18.47 2.69 -8.18
N ASP A 189 17.28 3.18 -7.82
CA ASP A 189 16.98 4.60 -7.76
C ASP A 189 17.80 5.28 -6.66
N CYS A 190 17.86 4.71 -5.45
CA CYS A 190 18.69 5.23 -4.34
C CYS A 190 20.17 5.30 -4.71
N HIS A 191 20.75 4.24 -5.29
CA HIS A 191 22.14 4.26 -5.77
C HIS A 191 22.39 5.33 -6.83
N ASN A 192 21.46 5.48 -7.78
CA ASN A 192 21.55 6.51 -8.81
C ASN A 192 21.48 7.92 -8.21
N LEU A 193 20.56 8.16 -7.28
CA LEU A 193 20.39 9.45 -6.61
C LEU A 193 21.60 9.82 -5.75
N HIS A 194 22.21 8.84 -5.08
CA HIS A 194 23.44 9.04 -4.32
C HIS A 194 24.62 9.41 -5.23
N ARG A 195 24.76 8.73 -6.39
CA ARG A 195 25.80 9.06 -7.39
C ARG A 195 25.64 10.48 -7.92
N ILE A 196 24.40 10.94 -8.15
CA ILE A 196 24.13 12.32 -8.58
C ILE A 196 24.57 13.32 -7.52
N GLU A 197 24.27 13.05 -6.25
CA GLU A 197 24.62 13.94 -5.14
C GLU A 197 26.14 14.08 -4.95
N LEU A 198 26.89 12.98 -5.10
CA LEU A 198 28.36 13.03 -5.05
C LEU A 198 28.93 13.95 -6.15
N LYS A 199 28.40 13.89 -7.38
CA LYS A 199 28.84 14.74 -8.49
C LYS A 199 28.56 16.23 -8.33
N VAL A 200 27.55 16.60 -7.53
CA VAL A 200 27.23 18.01 -7.25
C VAL A 200 28.15 18.59 -6.18
N ARG A 201 28.73 17.73 -5.33
CA ARG A 201 29.61 18.15 -4.22
C ARG A 201 31.08 18.25 -4.62
N THR A 202 31.48 17.58 -5.71
CA THR A 202 32.83 17.65 -6.32
C THR A 202 32.89 18.75 -7.36
#